data_AF-A0A1R3HKZ0-F1
#
_entry.id   AF-A0A1R3HKZ0-F1
#
_cell.length_a   1.000
_cell.length_b   1.000
_cell.length_c   1.000
_cell.angle_alpha   90.00
_cell.angle_beta   90.00
_cell.angle_gamma   90.00
#
_symmetry.space_group_name_H-M   'P 1'
#
loop_
_entity.id
_entity.type
_entity.pdbx_description
1 polymer ?
#
loop_
_entity_poly.entity_id
_entity_poly.type
_entity_poly.pdbx_seq_one_letter_code
_entity_poly.pdbx_strand_id
1 'polypeptide(L)'
;MTAKVRARQRGICRGVKRRIRYVIVYEKKVEQFVQQLEVLKEERASLQQEVHAAKRNGEKIKADVEIWCNRVDKTIDQYLKIVEVLKTKAKTKCFIGLCPNIKSRYQLSKKAEEAVMDLNELILQGRSIRPVGYRDIPEALALVDSSPTTVT
;
A
#
# COMPACT_ATOMS: atom_id res chain seq x y z
N MET A 1 38.76 27.62 -28.18
CA MET A 1 37.80 27.57 -27.05
C MET A 1 38.57 27.61 -25.73
N THR A 2 38.37 28.63 -24.88
CA THR A 2 39.13 28.80 -23.63
C THR A 2 38.67 27.85 -22.53
N ALA A 3 39.60 27.41 -21.65
CA ALA A 3 39.33 26.43 -20.58
C ALA A 3 38.16 26.84 -19.65
N LYS A 4 37.94 28.14 -19.48
CA LYS A 4 36.84 28.73 -18.69
C LYS A 4 35.46 28.43 -19.30
N VAL A 5 35.34 28.45 -20.63
CA VAL A 5 34.09 28.10 -21.35
C VAL A 5 33.77 26.61 -21.20
N ARG A 6 34.78 25.73 -21.30
CA ARG A 6 34.61 24.28 -21.07
C ARG A 6 34.24 23.95 -19.60
N ALA A 7 34.81 24.65 -18.63
CA ALA A 7 34.47 24.46 -17.21
C ALA A 7 33.00 24.86 -16.92
N ARG A 8 32.55 26.00 -17.45
CA ARG A 8 31.16 26.47 -17.32
C ARG A 8 30.18 25.50 -17.99
N GLN A 9 30.47 25.04 -19.21
CA GLN A 9 29.65 24.06 -19.93
C GLN A 9 29.51 22.74 -19.14
N ARG A 10 30.61 22.22 -18.59
CA ARG A 10 30.59 20.99 -17.75
C ARG A 10 29.79 21.16 -16.46
N GLY A 11 29.80 22.34 -15.85
CA GLY A 11 28.98 22.67 -14.67
C GLY A 11 27.48 22.64 -15.00
N ILE A 12 27.09 23.26 -16.12
CA ILE A 12 25.70 23.27 -16.61
C ILE A 12 25.22 21.85 -16.92
N CYS A 13 26.00 21.07 -17.69
CA CYS A 13 25.66 19.68 -18.01
C CYS A 13 25.53 18.80 -16.75
N ARG A 14 26.38 19.00 -15.73
CA ARG A 14 26.26 18.30 -14.44
C ARG A 14 24.97 18.65 -13.68
N GLY A 15 24.59 19.93 -13.67
CA GLY A 15 23.34 20.39 -13.06
C GLY A 15 22.10 19.78 -13.73
N VAL A 16 22.08 19.75 -15.07
CA VAL A 16 20.98 19.14 -15.85
C VAL A 16 20.89 17.63 -15.60
N LYS A 17 22.01 16.90 -15.63
CA LYS A 17 22.04 15.46 -15.35
C LYS A 17 21.49 15.10 -13.97
N ARG A 18 21.83 15.89 -12.94
CA ARG A 18 21.31 15.68 -11.57
C ARG A 18 19.80 15.88 -11.50
N ARG A 19 19.26 16.91 -12.15
CA ARG A 19 17.81 17.17 -12.19
C ARG A 19 17.05 16.06 -12.92
N ILE A 20 17.56 15.59 -14.07
CA ILE A 20 16.96 14.48 -14.82
C ILE A 20 16.97 13.20 -13.98
N ARG A 21 18.11 12.84 -13.37
CA ARG A 21 18.20 11.67 -12.48
C ARG A 21 17.18 11.74 -11.35
N TYR A 22 17.02 12.91 -10.75
CA TYR A 22 16.08 13.13 -9.66
C TYR A 22 14.61 12.90 -10.09
N VAL A 23 14.25 13.36 -11.29
CA VAL A 23 12.93 13.11 -11.87
C VAL A 23 12.68 11.61 -12.09
N ILE A 24 13.63 10.90 -12.69
CA ILE A 24 13.52 9.45 -12.95
C ILE A 24 13.38 8.66 -11.65
N VAL A 25 14.17 8.99 -10.62
CA VAL A 25 14.07 8.32 -9.31
C VAL A 25 12.71 8.57 -8.66
N TYR A 26 12.18 9.79 -8.78
CA TYR A 26 10.86 10.11 -8.27
C TYR A 26 9.75 9.31 -8.98
N GLU A 27 9.80 9.24 -10.31
CA GLU A 27 8.82 8.46 -11.10
C GLU A 27 8.80 7.00 -10.67
N LYS A 28 9.98 6.38 -10.50
CA LYS A 28 10.09 5.01 -10.00
C LYS A 28 9.45 4.81 -8.62
N LYS A 29 9.63 5.76 -7.69
CA LYS A 29 9.03 5.66 -6.35
C LYS A 29 7.50 5.78 -6.38
N VAL A 30 6.97 6.63 -7.26
CA VAL A 30 5.52 6.74 -7.46
C VAL A 30 4.96 5.47 -8.10
N GLU A 31 5.66 4.90 -9.09
CA GLU A 31 5.28 3.62 -9.71
C GLU A 31 5.26 2.49 -8.68
N GLN A 32 6.29 2.37 -7.84
CA GLN A 32 6.35 1.39 -6.75
C GLN A 32 5.16 1.55 -5.79
N PHE A 33 4.83 2.77 -5.41
CA PHE A 33 3.68 3.06 -4.57
C PHE A 33 2.36 2.64 -5.22
N VAL A 34 2.14 2.95 -6.50
CA VAL A 34 0.94 2.53 -7.24
C VAL A 34 0.85 1.01 -7.31
N GLN A 35 1.96 0.32 -7.59
CA GLN A 35 2.00 -1.15 -7.62
C GLN A 35 1.61 -1.76 -6.27
N GLN A 36 2.16 -1.27 -5.15
CA GLN A 36 1.81 -1.78 -3.81
C GLN A 36 0.35 -1.50 -3.45
N LEU A 37 -0.21 -0.38 -3.90
CA LEU A 37 -1.62 -0.07 -3.69
C LEU A 37 -2.53 -1.05 -4.43
N GLU A 38 -2.17 -1.44 -5.67
CA GLU A 38 -2.91 -2.47 -6.41
C GLU A 38 -2.82 -3.84 -5.72
N VAL A 39 -1.64 -4.23 -5.24
CA VAL A 39 -1.49 -5.48 -4.46
C VAL A 39 -2.37 -5.47 -3.20
N LEU A 40 -2.46 -4.34 -2.50
CA LEU A 40 -3.34 -4.24 -1.33
C LEU A 40 -4.83 -4.38 -1.71
N LYS A 41 -5.25 -3.82 -2.85
CA LYS A 41 -6.63 -3.99 -3.36
C LYS A 41 -6.92 -5.45 -3.69
N GLU A 42 -5.98 -6.14 -4.33
CA GLU A 42 -6.10 -7.56 -4.65
C GLU A 42 -6.22 -8.40 -3.37
N GLU A 43 -5.37 -8.13 -2.37
CA GLU A 43 -5.41 -8.82 -1.07
C GLU A 43 -6.76 -8.60 -0.37
N ARG A 44 -7.28 -7.35 -0.38
CA ARG A 44 -8.60 -7.01 0.16
C ARG A 44 -9.72 -7.73 -0.57
N ALA A 45 -9.65 -7.83 -1.90
CA ALA A 45 -10.64 -8.55 -2.71
C ALA A 45 -10.61 -10.06 -2.44
N SER A 46 -9.42 -10.64 -2.35
CA SER A 46 -9.21 -12.05 -1.99
C SER A 46 -9.79 -12.36 -0.61
N LEU A 47 -9.46 -11.55 0.40
CA LEU A 47 -9.94 -11.75 1.76
C LEU A 47 -11.47 -11.61 1.86
N GLN A 48 -12.05 -10.68 1.09
CA GLN A 48 -13.51 -10.54 1.00
C GLN A 48 -14.18 -11.83 0.47
N GLN A 49 -13.58 -12.52 -0.51
CA GLN A 49 -14.10 -13.80 -1.01
C GLN A 49 -14.07 -14.87 0.08
N GLU A 50 -13.00 -14.92 0.88
CA GLU A 50 -12.92 -15.82 2.04
C GLU A 50 -13.99 -15.51 3.08
N VAL A 51 -14.23 -14.22 3.37
CA VAL A 51 -15.30 -13.80 4.28
C VAL A 51 -16.66 -14.27 3.76
N HIS A 52 -16.92 -14.16 2.46
CA HIS A 52 -18.14 -14.68 1.84
C HIS A 52 -18.23 -16.22 1.94
N ALA A 53 -17.11 -16.93 1.78
CA ALA A 53 -17.07 -18.38 1.94
C ALA A 53 -17.35 -18.80 3.39
N ALA A 54 -16.68 -18.19 4.37
CA ALA A 54 -16.89 -18.43 5.79
C ALA A 54 -18.35 -18.18 6.20
N LYS A 55 -18.96 -17.07 5.75
CA LYS A 55 -20.39 -16.79 5.99
C LYS A 55 -21.29 -17.87 5.40
N ARG A 56 -21.02 -18.35 4.17
CA ARG A 56 -21.78 -19.45 3.54
C ARG A 56 -21.63 -20.77 4.31
N ASN A 57 -20.48 -20.97 4.96
CA ASN A 57 -20.20 -22.12 5.80
C ASN A 57 -20.78 -21.99 7.23
N GLY A 58 -21.49 -20.90 7.54
CA GLY A 58 -22.03 -20.65 8.88
C GLY A 58 -20.98 -20.29 9.92
N GLU A 59 -19.78 -19.90 9.50
CA GLU A 59 -18.70 -19.49 10.40
C GLU A 59 -18.90 -18.04 10.87
N LYS A 60 -18.48 -17.78 12.11
CA LYS A 60 -18.37 -16.42 12.63
C LYS A 60 -17.09 -15.80 12.11
N ILE A 61 -17.18 -14.56 11.63
CA ILE A 61 -16.01 -13.81 11.15
C ILE A 61 -15.29 -13.22 12.35
N LYS A 62 -13.97 -13.31 12.35
CA LYS A 62 -13.15 -12.74 13.41
C LYS A 62 -13.20 -11.21 13.37
N ALA A 63 -13.14 -10.57 14.54
CA ALA A 63 -13.21 -9.11 14.64
C ALA A 63 -11.98 -8.40 14.02
N ASP A 64 -10.80 -9.02 14.09
CA ASP A 64 -9.57 -8.51 13.47
C ASP A 64 -9.68 -8.38 11.95
N VAL A 65 -10.40 -9.29 11.29
CA VAL A 65 -10.73 -9.24 9.87
C VAL A 65 -11.55 -7.99 9.53
N GLU A 66 -12.58 -7.70 10.30
CA GLU A 66 -13.41 -6.51 10.08
C GLU A 66 -12.63 -5.21 10.31
N ILE A 67 -11.81 -5.17 11.35
CA ILE A 67 -10.93 -4.04 11.65
C ILE A 67 -9.94 -3.81 10.50
N TRP A 68 -9.31 -4.88 10.01
CA TRP A 68 -8.36 -4.81 8.91
C TRP A 68 -9.03 -4.30 7.62
N CYS A 69 -10.19 -4.85 7.23
CA CYS A 69 -10.94 -4.40 6.05
C CYS A 69 -11.25 -2.90 6.13
N ASN A 70 -11.75 -2.42 7.28
CA ASN A 70 -12.04 -1.00 7.49
C ASN A 70 -10.80 -0.11 7.40
N ARG A 71 -9.65 -0.56 7.91
CA ARG A 71 -8.38 0.17 7.79
C ARG A 71 -7.94 0.26 6.34
N VAL A 72 -8.01 -0.85 5.59
CA VAL A 72 -7.61 -0.92 4.19
C VAL A 72 -8.51 -0.04 3.30
N ASP A 73 -9.83 -0.09 3.47
CA ASP A 73 -10.76 0.71 2.67
C ASP A 73 -10.48 2.23 2.87
N LYS A 74 -10.25 2.68 4.11
CA LYS A 74 -9.84 4.07 4.40
C LYS A 74 -8.50 4.45 3.76
N THR A 75 -7.52 3.53 3.83
CA THR A 75 -6.19 3.74 3.26
C THR A 75 -6.24 3.87 1.74
N ILE A 76 -7.01 3.02 1.06
CA ILE A 76 -7.22 3.08 -0.39
C ILE A 76 -7.84 4.43 -0.77
N ASP A 77 -8.90 4.86 -0.09
CA ASP A 77 -9.57 6.13 -0.37
C ASP A 77 -8.65 7.34 -0.18
N GLN A 78 -7.85 7.35 0.89
CA GLN A 78 -6.87 8.40 1.14
C GLN A 78 -5.84 8.48 0.02
N TYR A 79 -5.32 7.33 -0.42
CA TYR A 79 -4.26 7.28 -1.41
C TYR A 79 -4.73 7.56 -2.83
N LEU A 80 -5.96 7.17 -3.20
CA LEU A 80 -6.57 7.56 -4.47
C LEU A 80 -6.67 9.09 -4.60
N LYS A 81 -7.08 9.79 -3.53
CA LYS A 81 -7.11 11.26 -3.48
C LYS A 81 -5.72 11.86 -3.67
N ILE A 82 -4.69 11.27 -3.06
CA ILE A 82 -3.30 11.75 -3.21
C ILE A 82 -2.84 11.60 -4.67
N VAL A 83 -3.10 10.46 -5.30
CA VAL A 83 -2.75 10.22 -6.71
C VAL A 83 -3.46 11.20 -7.64
N GLU A 84 -4.72 11.51 -7.38
CA GLU A 84 -5.49 12.48 -8.17
C GLU A 84 -4.96 13.91 -8.02
N VAL A 85 -4.66 14.34 -6.79
CA VAL A 85 -4.03 15.64 -6.51
C VAL A 85 -2.65 15.75 -7.17
N LEU A 86 -1.90 14.64 -7.21
CA LEU A 86 -0.61 14.57 -7.90
C LEU A 86 -0.77 14.74 -9.41
N LYS A 87 -1.70 14.02 -10.02
CA LYS A 87 -1.97 14.05 -11.46
C LYS A 87 -2.46 15.43 -11.93
N THR A 88 -3.31 16.08 -11.15
CA THR A 88 -3.80 17.44 -11.43
C THR A 88 -2.71 18.52 -11.27
N LYS A 89 -1.90 18.45 -10.20
CA LYS A 89 -0.74 19.36 -10.01
C LYS A 89 0.36 19.18 -11.06
N ALA A 90 0.53 17.96 -11.58
CA ALA A 90 1.44 17.70 -12.69
C ALA A 90 0.96 18.34 -14.00
N LYS A 91 -0.35 18.31 -14.27
CA LYS A 91 -0.95 18.89 -15.49
C LYS A 91 -0.98 20.43 -15.50
N THR A 92 -1.07 21.07 -14.34
CA THR A 92 -1.26 22.54 -14.21
C THR A 92 0.04 23.36 -14.20
N LYS A 93 1.22 22.75 -14.20
CA LYS A 93 2.51 23.48 -14.17
C LYS A 93 3.56 22.92 -15.14
N CYS A 94 3.49 23.31 -16.42
CA CYS A 94 4.66 23.38 -17.31
C CYS A 94 4.38 24.15 -18.62
N PHE A 95 3.97 25.42 -18.56
CA PHE A 95 3.82 26.24 -19.78
C PHE A 95 5.02 27.15 -20.10
N ILE A 96 6.08 27.16 -19.27
CA ILE A 96 7.26 28.00 -19.51
C ILE A 96 8.53 27.22 -19.11
N GLY A 97 8.84 26.15 -19.85
CA GLY A 97 10.18 25.58 -20.07
C GLY A 97 11.10 25.17 -18.91
N LEU A 98 10.78 25.42 -17.62
CA LEU A 98 11.79 25.28 -16.57
C LEU A 98 11.23 25.03 -15.15
N CYS A 99 10.20 24.21 -14.98
CA CYS A 99 9.66 23.96 -13.63
C CYS A 99 9.94 22.55 -13.08
N PRO A 100 11.18 22.21 -12.64
CA PRO A 100 11.32 21.18 -11.63
C PRO A 100 11.11 21.87 -10.28
N ASN A 101 9.89 21.86 -9.73
CA ASN A 101 9.72 22.13 -8.31
C ASN A 101 10.30 20.93 -7.52
N ILE A 102 11.63 20.96 -7.35
CA ILE A 102 12.40 19.87 -6.72
C ILE A 102 11.92 19.64 -5.29
N LYS A 103 11.56 20.70 -4.55
CA LYS A 103 11.10 20.61 -3.16
C LYS A 103 9.75 19.90 -3.05
N SER A 104 8.79 20.21 -3.92
CA SER A 104 7.51 19.51 -3.91
C SER A 104 7.66 18.05 -4.35
N ARG A 105 8.46 17.79 -5.40
CA ARG A 105 8.78 16.42 -5.84
C ARG A 105 9.46 15.62 -4.72
N TYR A 106 10.30 16.26 -3.91
CA TYR A 106 10.94 15.64 -2.76
C TYR A 106 9.96 15.26 -1.65
N GLN A 107 9.10 16.19 -1.26
CA GLN A 107 8.07 15.90 -0.26
C GLN A 107 7.15 14.77 -0.71
N LEU A 108 6.80 14.73 -2.00
CA LEU A 108 5.97 13.68 -2.58
C LEU A 108 6.70 12.34 -2.64
N SER A 109 8.00 12.34 -3.00
CA SER A 109 8.85 11.14 -2.95
C SER A 109 8.86 10.53 -1.56
N LYS A 110 9.08 11.36 -0.53
CA LYS A 110 9.19 10.88 0.86
C LYS A 110 7.87 10.30 1.34
N LYS A 111 6.76 10.98 1.04
CA LYS A 111 5.41 10.49 1.33
C LYS A 111 5.10 9.17 0.62
N ALA A 112 5.55 9.00 -0.63
CA ALA A 112 5.36 7.75 -1.36
C ALA A 112 6.16 6.60 -0.71
N GLU A 113 7.38 6.85 -0.23
CA GLU A 113 8.18 5.86 0.49
C GLU A 113 7.54 5.45 1.82
N GLU A 114 7.12 6.42 2.63
CA GLU A 114 6.39 6.17 3.88
C GLU A 114 5.10 5.37 3.60
N ALA A 115 4.35 5.76 2.57
CA ALA A 115 3.14 5.08 2.17
C ALA A 115 3.38 3.64 1.70
N VAL A 116 4.48 3.37 0.97
CA VAL A 116 4.85 1.99 0.58
C VAL A 116 5.10 1.12 1.82
N MET A 117 5.73 1.66 2.86
CA MET A 117 5.93 0.92 4.11
C MET A 117 4.60 0.59 4.79
N ASP A 118 3.70 1.58 4.91
CA ASP A 118 2.38 1.39 5.49
C ASP A 118 1.55 0.36 4.70
N LEU A 119 1.60 0.41 3.37
CA LEU A 119 0.90 -0.55 2.51
C LEU A 119 1.45 -1.97 2.68
N ASN A 120 2.77 -2.14 2.76
CA ASN A 120 3.41 -3.44 3.00
C ASN A 120 3.00 -4.03 4.35
N GLU A 121 2.92 -3.21 5.40
CA GLU A 121 2.44 -3.65 6.71
C GLU A 121 1.00 -4.18 6.62
N LEU A 122 0.11 -3.44 5.94
CA LEU A 122 -1.28 -3.86 5.75
C LEU A 122 -1.39 -5.16 4.94
N ILE A 123 -0.59 -5.33 3.90
CA ILE A 123 -0.55 -6.58 3.11
C ILE A 123 -0.13 -7.75 3.98
N LEU A 124 0.91 -7.59 4.80
CA LEU A 124 1.37 -8.64 5.71
C LEU A 124 0.32 -8.97 6.77
N GLN A 125 -0.34 -7.96 7.33
CA GLN A 125 -1.45 -8.15 8.27
C GLN A 125 -2.59 -8.95 7.62
N GLY A 126 -3.01 -8.60 6.41
CA GLY A 126 -4.08 -9.29 5.68
C GLY A 126 -3.81 -10.78 5.45
N ARG A 127 -2.54 -11.11 5.21
CA ARG A 127 -2.10 -12.51 5.10
C ARG A 127 -2.11 -13.24 6.44
N SER A 128 -1.77 -12.55 7.52
CA SER A 128 -1.66 -13.14 8.86
C SER A 128 -3.00 -13.40 9.57
N ILE A 129 -4.07 -12.68 9.22
CA ILE A 129 -5.39 -12.82 9.86
C ILE A 129 -6.18 -14.04 9.35
N ARG A 130 -5.64 -14.78 8.38
CA ARG A 130 -6.26 -16.02 7.88
C ARG A 130 -6.02 -17.19 8.85
N PRO A 131 -7.00 -18.09 9.04
CA PRO A 131 -8.32 -18.13 8.41
C PRO A 131 -9.27 -17.06 8.97
N VAL A 132 -10.17 -16.55 8.13
CA VAL A 132 -11.03 -15.39 8.44
C VAL A 132 -12.22 -15.72 9.36
N GLY A 133 -12.59 -17.00 9.44
CA GLY A 133 -13.75 -17.48 10.18
C GLY A 133 -13.38 -18.57 11.19
N TYR A 134 -14.29 -18.79 12.14
CA TYR A 134 -14.22 -19.89 13.09
C TYR A 134 -15.62 -20.45 13.38
N ARG A 135 -15.67 -21.69 13.88
CA ARG A 135 -16.90 -22.35 14.32
C ARG A 135 -16.92 -22.37 15.84
N ASP A 136 -18.03 -21.94 16.43
CA ASP A 136 -18.29 -22.22 17.84
C ASP A 136 -18.68 -23.69 17.95
N ILE A 137 -17.85 -24.50 18.60
CA ILE A 137 -18.27 -25.82 19.04
C ILE A 137 -19.19 -25.57 20.24
N PRO A 138 -20.47 -26.01 20.21
CA PRO A 138 -21.33 -25.90 21.37
C PRO A 138 -20.68 -26.60 22.56
N GLU A 139 -20.59 -25.89 23.69
CA GLU A 139 -19.98 -26.35 24.95
C GLU A 139 -20.55 -27.69 25.43
N ALA A 140 -21.78 -28.02 25.01
CA ALA A 140 -22.44 -29.30 25.25
C ALA A 140 -21.72 -30.53 24.63
N LEU A 141 -20.95 -30.37 23.54
CA LEU A 141 -20.20 -31.47 22.92
C LEU A 141 -18.86 -31.73 23.63
N ALA A 142 -18.34 -30.79 24.42
CA ALA A 142 -17.07 -30.95 25.14
C ALA A 142 -17.19 -31.78 26.43
N LEU A 143 -18.41 -31.96 26.96
CA LEU A 143 -18.66 -32.70 28.21
C LEU A 143 -18.85 -34.21 28.01
N VAL A 144 -19.09 -34.68 26.78
CA VAL A 144 -19.39 -36.11 26.52
C VAL A 144 -18.14 -36.98 26.63
N ASP A 145 -16.95 -36.43 26.38
CA ASP A 145 -15.67 -37.17 26.43
C ASP A 145 -15.09 -37.34 27.85
N SER A 146 -15.68 -36.71 28.88
CA SER A 146 -15.13 -36.71 30.25
C SER A 146 -15.75 -37.76 31.18
N SER A 147 -16.72 -38.56 30.73
CA SER A 147 -17.39 -39.54 31.58
C SER A 147 -16.63 -40.87 31.61
N PRO A 148 -16.11 -41.34 32.77
CA PRO A 148 -15.45 -42.63 32.85
C PRO A 148 -16.51 -43.73 32.80
N THR A 149 -16.60 -44.45 31.68
CA THR A 149 -17.44 -45.65 31.56
C THR A 149 -16.94 -46.70 32.54
N THR A 150 -17.60 -46.82 33.68
CA THR A 150 -17.37 -47.91 34.64
C THR A 150 -18.08 -49.14 34.08
N VAL A 151 -17.32 -50.04 33.46
CA VAL A 151 -17.80 -51.38 33.09
C VAL A 151 -17.72 -52.25 34.34
N THR A 152 -18.87 -52.81 34.74
CA THR A 152 -19.00 -53.85 35.78
C THR A 152 -18.96 -55.22 35.13
#